data_AF-A0AAW8HBR8-F1
#
_entry.id   AF-A0AAW8HBR8-F1
#
_cell.length_a   1.000
_cell.length_b   1.000
_cell.length_c   1.000
_cell.angle_alpha   90.00
_cell.angle_beta   90.00
_cell.angle_gamma   90.00
#
_symmetry.space_group_name_H-M   'P 1'
#
loop_
_entity.id
_entity.type
_entity.pdbx_description
1 polymer ?
#
loop_
_entity_poly.entity_id
_entity_poly.type
_entity_poly.pdbx_seq_one_letter_code
_entity_poly.pdbx_strand_id
1 'polypeptide(L)'
;MRNAFIPILSAVFLFLVGMLTINWQLWHMATLNSAGAARSSTFKIDAILNEAVNAADTAQHVAAQGCTSGGQLELGTEAALKPHLRAIMIEQGGTIMCTSLPGNGVLIIHPETLPDEKLMLLAGNRLINGVPVLVFQRPIPGGRVIISVSDAHLRDVIAGTSENLALVVNKQQLTRTGDVSPLPTSQPSTTLASSALFPFSMAWQAPVFFDMTRLVQQGWSLMLLVFILSVAVGILWRRYAGKSTSFEEDLRKAIIRGDIVPFYQPIMNGKTGGLYGVEVLARWKHPKSGYIPPDVFIPIAERSGLIIPLTKGLMEKVVSQLKPLLPKLPDGFHIGVNISARHINSPTFIGDCNTFGQGFKGKKIKLVLEVTEREPLLDNPELIENLNTLHNSGFVIALDDFGTGYSGLSCLDALAIDYIKIDKSFVSRVSEQKDSTILLDCVIEIAKKLSLSIVAEGVETKEQLEYLNRNQINLLQGYYFGKPVSYVEFIKFLLSKPKEDIRAYEEEKV
;
A
#
# COMPACT_ATOMS: atom_id res chain seq x y z
N MET A 1 -0.71 16.68 0.54
CA MET A 1 -0.47 16.17 1.90
C MET A 1 -1.53 15.20 2.40
N ARG A 2 -2.83 15.38 2.10
CA ARG A 2 -3.93 14.50 2.57
C ARG A 2 -3.79 13.01 2.15
N ASN A 3 -3.17 12.72 1.00
CA ASN A 3 -3.02 11.36 0.48
C ASN A 3 -1.92 10.51 1.16
N ALA A 4 -1.05 11.12 1.98
CA ALA A 4 0.03 10.38 2.66
C ALA A 4 -0.35 9.92 4.07
N PHE A 5 -1.27 10.62 4.74
CA PHE A 5 -1.66 10.32 6.12
C PHE A 5 -2.50 9.05 6.26
N ILE A 6 -3.40 8.80 5.32
CA ILE A 6 -4.31 7.64 5.36
C ILE A 6 -3.54 6.30 5.33
N PRO A 7 -2.57 6.06 4.42
CA PRO A 7 -1.78 4.82 4.45
C PRO A 7 -0.93 4.63 5.71
N ILE A 8 -0.45 5.72 6.31
CA ILE A 8 0.36 5.65 7.54
C ILE A 8 -0.54 5.31 8.73
N LEU A 9 -1.70 5.98 8.82
CA LEU A 9 -2.66 5.74 9.90
C LEU A 9 -3.21 4.30 9.84
N SER A 10 -3.48 3.77 8.65
CA SER A 10 -3.94 2.38 8.49
C SER A 10 -2.86 1.37 8.89
N ALA A 11 -1.60 1.61 8.53
CA ALA A 11 -0.48 0.78 8.97
C ALA A 11 -0.35 0.78 10.51
N VAL A 12 -0.35 1.97 11.13
CA VAL A 12 -0.27 2.09 12.60
C VAL A 12 -1.44 1.39 13.29
N PHE A 13 -2.66 1.56 12.77
CA PHE A 13 -3.85 0.90 13.29
C PHE A 13 -3.72 -0.63 13.24
N LEU A 14 -3.31 -1.19 12.10
CA LEU A 14 -3.10 -2.63 11.96
C LEU A 14 -2.04 -3.17 12.93
N PHE A 15 -0.97 -2.41 13.15
CA PHE A 15 0.07 -2.79 14.10
C PHE A 15 -0.45 -2.80 15.55
N LEU A 16 -1.20 -1.78 15.96
CA LEU A 16 -1.77 -1.70 17.31
C LEU A 16 -2.79 -2.80 17.57
N VAL A 17 -3.66 -3.10 16.60
CA VAL A 17 -4.61 -4.21 16.70
C VAL A 17 -3.88 -5.54 16.80
N GLY A 18 -2.85 -5.77 15.98
CA GLY A 18 -2.05 -7.00 16.05
C GLY A 18 -1.28 -7.15 17.37
N MET A 19 -0.78 -6.06 17.95
CA MET A 19 -0.16 -6.07 19.27
C MET A 19 -1.16 -6.45 20.37
N LEU A 20 -2.38 -5.90 20.30
CA LEU A 20 -3.43 -6.20 21.27
C LEU A 20 -3.87 -7.66 21.19
N THR A 21 -3.99 -8.23 19.98
CA THR A 21 -4.38 -9.63 19.80
C THR A 21 -3.29 -10.59 20.32
N ILE A 22 -2.01 -10.31 20.04
CA ILE A 22 -0.90 -11.10 20.57
C ILE A 22 -0.90 -11.04 22.11
N ASN A 23 -1.05 -9.85 22.69
CA ASN A 23 -1.12 -9.71 24.15
C ASN A 23 -2.28 -10.50 24.76
N TRP A 24 -3.47 -10.41 24.16
CA TRP A 24 -4.64 -11.15 24.62
C TRP A 24 -4.41 -12.68 24.55
N GLN A 25 -3.82 -13.17 23.45
CA GLN A 25 -3.52 -14.59 23.28
C GLN A 25 -2.52 -15.09 24.33
N LEU A 26 -1.42 -14.35 24.55
CA LEU A 26 -0.41 -14.72 25.54
C LEU A 26 -0.98 -14.70 26.97
N TRP A 27 -1.79 -13.70 27.29
CA TRP A 27 -2.47 -13.62 28.58
C TRP A 27 -3.45 -14.79 28.78
N HIS A 28 -4.24 -15.11 27.77
CA HIS A 28 -5.21 -16.21 27.84
C HIS A 28 -4.50 -17.56 28.01
N MET A 29 -3.45 -17.80 27.22
CA MET A 29 -2.63 -19.02 27.32
C MET A 29 -1.97 -19.15 28.70
N ALA A 30 -1.38 -18.08 29.22
CA ALA A 30 -0.77 -18.07 30.55
C ALA A 30 -1.80 -18.35 31.65
N THR A 31 -3.02 -17.83 31.53
CA THR A 31 -4.10 -18.06 32.49
C THR A 31 -4.56 -19.53 32.48
N LEU A 32 -4.74 -20.11 31.29
CA LEU A 32 -5.09 -21.53 31.14
C LEU A 32 -4.00 -22.44 31.69
N ASN A 33 -2.73 -22.13 31.42
CA ASN A 33 -1.59 -22.89 31.92
C ASN A 33 -1.54 -22.86 33.45
N SER A 34 -1.69 -21.70 34.09
CA SER A 34 -1.70 -21.60 35.56
C SER A 34 -2.88 -22.34 36.21
N ALA A 35 -4.06 -22.31 35.58
CA ALA A 35 -5.23 -23.05 36.08
C ALA A 35 -5.07 -24.57 35.92
N GLY A 36 -4.55 -25.03 34.76
CA GLY A 36 -4.24 -26.45 34.53
C GLY A 36 -3.15 -26.97 35.46
N ALA A 37 -2.12 -26.14 35.68
CA ALA A 37 -1.05 -26.33 36.65
C ALA A 37 -1.59 -26.56 38.07
N ALA A 38 -2.46 -25.68 38.56
CA ALA A 38 -3.08 -25.81 39.87
C ALA A 38 -3.89 -27.11 40.00
N ARG A 39 -4.73 -27.43 39.02
CA ARG A 39 -5.53 -28.68 39.01
C ARG A 39 -4.66 -29.94 38.99
N SER A 40 -3.64 -29.98 38.13
CA SER A 40 -2.70 -31.11 38.07
C SER A 40 -1.98 -31.32 39.40
N SER A 41 -1.58 -30.22 40.05
CA SER A 41 -0.94 -30.27 41.37
C SER A 41 -1.88 -30.78 42.45
N THR A 42 -3.16 -30.39 42.42
CA THR A 42 -4.19 -30.94 43.32
C THR A 42 -4.25 -32.47 43.21
N PHE A 43 -4.33 -33.02 42.01
CA PHE A 43 -4.38 -34.49 41.82
C PHE A 43 -3.11 -35.20 42.31
N LYS A 44 -1.92 -34.60 42.13
CA LYS A 44 -0.67 -35.18 42.63
C LYS A 44 -0.61 -35.18 44.16
N ILE A 45 -1.06 -34.11 44.81
CA ILE A 45 -1.12 -34.03 46.29
C ILE A 45 -2.19 -34.98 46.83
N ASP A 46 -3.33 -35.13 46.15
CA ASP A 46 -4.32 -36.15 46.50
C ASP A 46 -3.73 -37.57 46.49
N ALA A 47 -2.89 -37.89 45.49
CA ALA A 47 -2.20 -39.18 45.44
C ALA A 47 -1.23 -39.36 46.61
N ILE A 48 -0.45 -38.32 46.97
CA ILE A 48 0.44 -38.35 48.13
C ILE A 48 -0.34 -38.54 49.44
N LEU A 49 -1.47 -37.86 49.61
CA LEU A 49 -2.30 -37.99 50.81
C LEU A 49 -3.04 -39.34 50.87
N ASN A 50 -3.33 -39.95 49.73
CA ASN A 50 -3.84 -41.32 49.69
C ASN A 50 -2.80 -42.34 50.18
N GLU A 51 -1.50 -42.11 49.92
CA GLU A 51 -0.45 -42.93 50.55
C GLU A 51 -0.45 -42.80 52.08
N ALA A 52 -0.63 -41.57 52.60
CA ALA A 52 -0.76 -41.34 54.03
C ALA A 52 -2.01 -42.02 54.61
N VAL A 53 -3.15 -41.99 53.90
CA VAL A 53 -4.36 -42.72 54.29
C VAL A 53 -4.09 -44.22 54.44
N ASN A 54 -3.45 -44.84 53.45
CA ASN A 54 -3.14 -46.27 53.48
C ASN A 54 -2.19 -46.61 54.64
N ALA A 55 -1.16 -45.79 54.87
CA ALA A 55 -0.25 -45.97 55.99
C ALA A 55 -0.94 -45.79 57.35
N ALA A 56 -1.99 -44.94 57.42
CA ALA A 56 -2.78 -44.78 58.63
C ALA A 56 -3.64 -46.01 58.96
N ASP A 57 -4.11 -46.74 57.95
CA ASP A 57 -4.81 -48.02 58.14
C ASP A 57 -3.87 -49.10 58.72
N THR A 58 -2.64 -49.20 58.21
CA THR A 58 -1.60 -50.05 58.78
C THR A 58 -1.27 -49.65 60.22
N ALA A 59 -1.13 -48.35 60.50
CA ALA A 59 -0.84 -47.87 61.84
C ALA A 59 -1.98 -48.14 62.83
N GLN A 60 -3.24 -48.08 62.39
CA GLN A 60 -4.39 -48.45 63.22
C GLN A 60 -4.36 -49.94 63.60
N HIS A 61 -3.96 -50.81 62.68
CA HIS A 61 -3.77 -52.23 62.97
C HIS A 61 -2.65 -52.46 64.00
N VAL A 62 -1.52 -51.78 63.85
CA VAL A 62 -0.40 -51.84 64.82
C VAL A 62 -0.82 -51.29 66.19
N ALA A 63 -1.61 -50.21 66.24
CA ALA A 63 -2.12 -49.63 67.47
C ALA A 63 -3.00 -50.61 68.26
N ALA A 64 -3.85 -51.37 67.56
CA ALA A 64 -4.72 -52.37 68.17
C ALA A 64 -3.94 -53.53 68.84
N GLN A 65 -2.70 -53.77 68.42
CA GLN A 65 -1.81 -54.80 68.95
C GLN A 65 -0.84 -54.29 70.03
N GLY A 66 -0.91 -53.01 70.40
CA GLY A 66 -0.13 -52.45 71.51
C GLY A 66 1.34 -52.12 71.21
N CYS A 67 1.72 -51.93 69.94
CA CYS A 67 3.09 -51.55 69.52
C CYS A 67 4.20 -52.46 70.07
N THR A 68 4.21 -53.74 69.68
CA THR A 68 5.36 -54.62 69.93
C THR A 68 6.55 -54.24 69.04
N SER A 69 7.74 -54.79 69.32
CA SER A 69 8.92 -54.60 68.46
C SER A 69 8.66 -55.01 66.99
N GLY A 70 7.76 -55.97 66.74
CA GLY A 70 7.30 -56.35 65.41
C GLY A 70 6.44 -55.26 64.76
N GLY A 71 5.53 -54.65 65.52
CA GLY A 71 4.71 -53.53 65.05
C GLY A 71 5.53 -52.28 64.71
N GLN A 72 6.59 -52.01 65.47
CA GLN A 72 7.53 -50.93 65.14
C GLN A 72 8.27 -51.18 63.82
N LEU A 73 8.70 -52.43 63.58
CA LEU A 73 9.32 -52.82 62.31
C LEU A 73 8.33 -52.71 61.14
N GLU A 74 7.06 -53.07 61.35
CA GLU A 74 5.99 -52.94 60.35
C GLU A 74 5.78 -51.46 59.97
N LEU A 75 5.67 -50.56 60.95
CA LEU A 75 5.58 -49.11 60.69
C LEU A 75 6.83 -48.56 59.97
N GLY A 76 8.01 -49.00 60.38
CA GLY A 76 9.27 -48.62 59.73
C GLY A 76 9.32 -49.08 58.27
N THR A 77 8.83 -50.29 57.99
CA THR A 77 8.75 -50.85 56.63
C THR A 77 7.71 -50.10 55.79
N GLU A 78 6.54 -49.79 56.34
CA GLU A 78 5.49 -49.02 55.66
C GLU A 78 6.01 -47.62 55.28
N ALA A 79 6.65 -46.91 56.21
CA ALA A 79 7.25 -45.61 55.95
C ALA A 79 8.38 -45.69 54.90
N ALA A 80 9.17 -46.77 54.87
CA ALA A 80 10.23 -46.96 53.89
C ALA A 80 9.72 -47.30 52.48
N LEU A 81 8.58 -47.99 52.37
CA LEU A 81 7.95 -48.34 51.09
C LEU A 81 7.12 -47.22 50.47
N LYS A 82 6.77 -46.18 51.24
CA LYS A 82 6.03 -45.01 50.77
C LYS A 82 6.96 -43.80 50.63
N PRO A 83 7.42 -43.47 49.41
CA PRO A 83 8.51 -42.50 49.21
C PRO A 83 8.17 -41.08 49.70
N HIS A 84 6.87 -40.75 49.80
CA HIS A 84 6.43 -39.42 50.21
C HIS A 84 6.32 -39.24 51.74
N LEU A 85 6.30 -40.33 52.51
CA LEU A 85 6.14 -40.28 53.96
C LEU A 85 7.50 -40.13 54.65
N ARG A 86 7.54 -39.37 55.74
CA ARG A 86 8.74 -39.20 56.58
C ARG A 86 8.69 -40.01 57.86
N ALA A 87 7.55 -39.96 58.54
CA ALA A 87 7.36 -40.66 59.79
C ALA A 87 5.87 -40.90 60.04
N ILE A 88 5.58 -42.06 60.62
CA ILE A 88 4.27 -42.48 61.12
C ILE A 88 4.38 -42.58 62.64
N MET A 89 3.49 -41.91 63.36
CA MET A 89 3.47 -41.84 64.82
C MET A 89 2.08 -42.22 65.32
N ILE A 90 2.01 -42.99 66.40
CA ILE A 90 0.77 -43.39 67.06
C ILE A 90 0.76 -42.74 68.44
N GLU A 91 -0.21 -41.87 68.67
CA GLU A 91 -0.46 -41.24 69.97
C GLU A 91 -1.63 -41.95 70.66
N GLN A 92 -1.46 -42.36 71.92
CA GLN A 92 -2.55 -42.80 72.79
C GLN A 92 -2.35 -42.23 74.19
N GLY A 93 -3.43 -41.76 74.82
CA GLY A 93 -3.36 -41.17 76.16
C GLY A 93 -2.45 -39.94 76.29
N GLY A 94 -2.26 -39.17 75.21
CA GLY A 94 -1.42 -37.97 75.20
C GLY A 94 0.09 -38.23 75.12
N THR A 95 0.50 -39.47 74.82
CA THR A 95 1.91 -39.85 74.65
C THR A 95 2.10 -40.63 73.34
N ILE A 96 3.26 -40.47 72.70
CA ILE A 96 3.62 -41.25 71.50
C ILE A 96 3.96 -42.66 71.94
N MET A 97 3.08 -43.61 71.64
CA MET A 97 3.23 -45.02 71.95
C MET A 97 4.13 -45.75 70.95
N CYS A 98 4.05 -45.36 69.67
CA CYS A 98 4.73 -46.04 68.57
C CYS A 98 5.19 -45.03 67.52
N THR A 99 6.34 -45.28 66.89
CA THR A 99 6.84 -44.47 65.78
C THR A 99 7.63 -45.33 64.81
N SER A 100 7.53 -45.00 63.51
CA SER A 100 8.31 -45.63 62.45
C SER A 100 9.80 -45.27 62.50
N LEU A 101 10.19 -44.29 63.31
CA LEU A 101 11.58 -43.88 63.48
C LEU A 101 12.32 -44.79 64.50
N PRO A 102 13.60 -45.10 64.26
CA PRO A 102 14.39 -45.91 65.19
C PRO A 102 14.44 -45.30 66.60
N GLY A 103 14.40 -46.16 67.63
CA GLY A 103 14.62 -45.75 69.02
C GLY A 103 13.52 -44.86 69.62
N ASN A 104 12.30 -44.95 69.07
CA ASN A 104 11.18 -44.08 69.43
C ASN A 104 11.40 -42.58 69.20
N GLY A 105 12.24 -42.23 68.22
CA GLY A 105 12.47 -40.84 67.82
C GLY A 105 11.20 -40.15 67.31
N VAL A 106 11.08 -38.85 67.59
CA VAL A 106 9.96 -38.00 67.15
C VAL A 106 10.52 -36.88 66.28
N LEU A 107 9.96 -36.68 65.08
CA LEU A 107 10.40 -35.61 64.16
C LEU A 107 9.82 -34.24 64.55
N ILE A 108 8.60 -34.24 65.09
CA ILE A 108 7.82 -33.06 65.50
C ILE A 108 8.17 -32.73 66.95
N ILE A 109 8.45 -31.47 67.23
CA ILE A 109 8.68 -30.97 68.58
C ILE A 109 7.31 -30.78 69.25
N HIS A 110 7.04 -31.52 70.33
CA HIS A 110 5.77 -31.54 71.06
C HIS A 110 4.54 -31.97 70.22
N PRO A 111 4.52 -33.19 69.64
CA PRO A 111 3.39 -33.68 68.85
C PRO A 111 2.06 -33.70 69.62
N GLU A 112 2.09 -33.84 70.95
CA GLU A 112 0.94 -33.78 71.85
C GLU A 112 0.21 -32.42 71.82
N THR A 113 0.89 -31.36 71.38
CA THR A 113 0.31 -30.00 71.29
C THR A 113 -0.33 -29.70 69.93
N LEU A 114 -0.31 -30.66 69.00
CA LEU A 114 -0.91 -30.45 67.68
C LEU A 114 -2.44 -30.37 67.78
N PRO A 115 -3.06 -29.40 67.08
CA PRO A 115 -4.52 -29.27 67.05
C PRO A 115 -5.16 -30.51 66.40
N ASP A 116 -6.43 -30.78 66.74
CA ASP A 116 -7.19 -31.90 66.16
C ASP A 116 -7.73 -31.57 64.77
N GLU A 117 -6.82 -31.33 63.82
CA GLU A 117 -7.15 -31.07 62.42
C GLU A 117 -6.66 -32.23 61.55
N LYS A 118 -7.54 -32.72 60.64
CA LYS A 118 -7.24 -33.84 59.74
C LYS A 118 -5.99 -33.62 58.90
N LEU A 119 -5.72 -32.37 58.52
CA LEU A 119 -4.58 -31.98 57.70
C LEU A 119 -4.08 -30.62 58.17
N MET A 120 -2.77 -30.45 58.31
CA MET A 120 -2.15 -29.17 58.68
C MET A 120 -0.76 -29.01 58.08
N LEU A 121 -0.33 -27.78 57.86
CA LEU A 121 1.07 -27.46 57.54
C LEU A 121 1.83 -27.15 58.82
N LEU A 122 2.99 -27.76 59.01
CA LEU A 122 3.88 -27.44 60.12
C LEU A 122 5.14 -26.76 59.59
N ALA A 123 5.42 -25.58 60.14
CA ALA A 123 6.63 -24.82 59.85
C ALA A 123 7.88 -25.54 60.40
N GLY A 124 9.03 -25.30 59.77
CA GLY A 124 10.31 -25.91 60.12
C GLY A 124 10.75 -25.70 61.58
N ASN A 125 10.36 -24.58 62.20
CA ASN A 125 10.70 -24.28 63.60
C ASN A 125 10.01 -25.22 64.63
N ARG A 126 9.03 -26.03 64.20
CA ARG A 126 8.38 -27.07 65.00
C ARG A 126 9.00 -28.46 64.78
N LEU A 127 10.09 -28.56 64.01
CA LEU A 127 10.66 -29.83 63.55
C LEU A 127 12.17 -29.86 63.84
N ILE A 128 12.70 -31.02 64.24
CA ILE A 128 14.11 -31.16 64.65
C ILE A 128 15.08 -30.81 63.51
N ASN A 129 14.72 -31.13 62.27
CA ASN A 129 15.55 -30.88 61.10
C ASN A 129 15.31 -29.50 60.46
N GLY A 130 14.41 -28.68 60.99
CA GLY A 130 14.11 -27.35 60.44
C GLY A 130 13.34 -27.36 59.12
N VAL A 131 12.89 -28.52 58.64
CA VAL A 131 12.27 -28.67 57.33
C VAL A 131 10.77 -28.85 57.51
N PRO A 132 9.89 -28.02 56.91
CA PRO A 132 8.44 -28.12 57.12
C PRO A 132 7.91 -29.50 56.71
N VAL A 133 6.71 -29.83 57.18
CA VAL A 133 6.00 -31.05 56.76
C VAL A 133 4.51 -30.77 56.64
N LEU A 134 3.85 -31.52 55.75
CA LEU A 134 2.40 -31.63 55.75
C LEU A 134 2.03 -32.79 56.68
N VAL A 135 1.21 -32.53 57.68
CA VAL A 135 0.78 -33.54 58.65
C VAL A 135 -0.64 -33.97 58.33
N PHE A 136 -0.83 -35.28 58.19
CA PHE A 136 -2.12 -35.93 58.10
C PHE A 136 -2.42 -36.63 59.43
N GLN A 137 -3.62 -36.42 59.95
CA GLN A 137 -4.07 -37.04 61.20
C GLN A 137 -5.30 -37.92 60.97
N ARG A 138 -5.31 -39.11 61.57
CA ARG A 138 -6.46 -40.01 61.60
C ARG A 138 -6.80 -40.38 63.05
N PRO A 139 -8.02 -40.10 63.54
CA PRO A 139 -8.43 -40.52 64.88
C PRO A 139 -8.56 -42.05 64.94
N ILE A 140 -8.14 -42.64 66.06
CA ILE A 140 -8.27 -44.07 66.37
C ILE A 140 -8.83 -44.24 67.80
N PRO A 141 -9.35 -45.40 68.19
CA PRO A 141 -9.78 -45.63 69.56
C PRO A 141 -8.65 -45.35 70.56
N GLY A 142 -8.88 -44.43 71.49
CA GLY A 142 -7.90 -44.06 72.53
C GLY A 142 -6.80 -43.09 72.11
N GLY A 143 -6.83 -42.55 70.88
CA GLY A 143 -5.83 -41.58 70.41
C GLY A 143 -5.91 -41.25 68.92
N ARG A 144 -4.75 -41.04 68.27
CA ARG A 144 -4.67 -40.68 66.84
C ARG A 144 -3.38 -41.17 66.19
N VAL A 145 -3.44 -41.41 64.88
CA VAL A 145 -2.27 -41.63 64.03
C VAL A 145 -1.87 -40.29 63.41
N ILE A 146 -0.60 -39.96 63.50
CA ILE A 146 0.01 -38.74 62.96
C ILE A 146 1.02 -39.16 61.89
N ILE A 147 0.82 -38.72 60.66
CA ILE A 147 1.70 -39.02 59.54
C ILE A 147 2.28 -37.71 59.01
N SER A 148 3.60 -37.67 58.89
CA SER A 148 4.31 -36.54 58.29
C SER A 148 4.71 -36.86 56.86
N VAL A 149 4.36 -35.97 55.94
CA VAL A 149 4.70 -36.03 54.52
C VAL A 149 5.88 -35.09 54.24
N SER A 150 6.85 -35.56 53.44
CA SER A 150 8.06 -34.80 53.10
C SER A 150 7.77 -33.54 52.29
N ASP A 151 8.37 -32.41 52.66
CA ASP A 151 8.26 -31.16 51.91
C ASP A 151 8.93 -31.21 50.53
N ALA A 152 9.98 -32.00 50.32
CA ALA A 152 10.72 -32.01 49.06
C ALA A 152 9.81 -32.42 47.90
N HIS A 153 9.02 -33.49 48.11
CA HIS A 153 8.05 -33.96 47.12
C HIS A 153 6.88 -32.98 46.93
N LEU A 154 6.41 -32.35 48.00
CA LEU A 154 5.38 -31.31 47.90
C LEU A 154 5.90 -30.09 47.14
N ARG A 155 7.15 -29.70 47.38
CA ARG A 155 7.83 -28.62 46.67
C ARG A 155 8.09 -28.95 45.22
N ASP A 156 8.41 -30.20 44.88
CA ASP A 156 8.55 -30.61 43.47
C ASP A 156 7.22 -30.50 42.72
N VAL A 157 6.11 -30.86 43.35
CA VAL A 157 4.77 -30.67 42.80
C VAL A 157 4.45 -29.18 42.61
N ILE A 158 4.83 -28.31 43.57
CA ILE A 158 4.60 -26.86 43.49
C ILE A 158 5.53 -26.20 42.45
N ALA A 159 6.82 -26.55 42.45
CA ALA A 159 7.88 -25.93 41.67
C ALA A 159 7.84 -26.32 40.20
N GLY A 160 7.44 -27.55 39.88
CA GLY A 160 7.44 -28.05 38.50
C GLY A 160 6.31 -27.50 37.63
N THR A 161 5.51 -26.54 38.13
CA THR A 161 4.18 -26.28 37.57
C THR A 161 3.83 -24.79 37.40
N SER A 162 4.21 -23.87 38.31
CA SER A 162 4.17 -22.40 38.09
C SER A 162 4.92 -21.64 39.21
N GLU A 163 5.48 -20.46 38.93
CA GLU A 163 6.21 -19.65 39.94
C GLU A 163 5.31 -19.13 41.06
N ASN A 164 4.02 -18.93 40.79
CA ASN A 164 3.07 -18.32 41.72
C ASN A 164 2.06 -19.33 42.29
N LEU A 165 2.46 -20.59 42.40
CA LEU A 165 1.63 -21.66 42.95
C LEU A 165 1.96 -21.89 44.43
N ALA A 166 0.92 -22.06 45.26
CA ALA A 166 1.08 -22.36 46.68
C ALA A 166 0.05 -23.41 47.14
N LEU A 167 0.48 -24.33 48.01
CA LEU A 167 -0.41 -25.26 48.69
C LEU A 167 -1.00 -24.56 49.92
N VAL A 168 -2.32 -24.52 50.05
CA VAL A 168 -3.04 -23.87 51.14
C VAL A 168 -3.76 -24.91 52.00
N VAL A 169 -3.48 -24.89 53.31
CA VAL A 169 -4.12 -25.74 54.33
C VAL A 169 -4.39 -24.85 55.54
N ASN A 170 -5.64 -24.82 56.03
CA ASN A 170 -6.05 -24.07 57.23
C ASN A 170 -5.51 -22.63 57.33
N LYS A 171 -5.64 -21.87 56.23
CA LYS A 171 -5.16 -20.47 56.09
C LYS A 171 -3.64 -20.30 56.18
N GLN A 172 -2.88 -21.39 56.16
CA GLN A 172 -1.44 -21.38 55.94
C GLN A 172 -1.15 -21.78 54.50
N GLN A 173 -0.06 -21.28 53.95
CA GLN A 173 0.42 -21.61 52.63
C GLN A 173 1.84 -22.14 52.70
N LEU A 174 2.14 -23.13 51.84
CA LEU A 174 3.48 -23.59 51.52
C LEU A 174 3.77 -23.18 50.08
N THR A 175 4.80 -22.36 49.88
CA THR A 175 5.24 -21.91 48.55
C THR A 175 6.46 -22.70 48.08
N ARG A 176 6.93 -22.42 46.86
CA ARG A 176 8.17 -22.99 46.31
C ARG A 176 9.40 -22.72 47.19
N THR A 177 9.43 -21.64 47.98
CA THR A 177 10.59 -21.32 48.85
C THR A 177 10.75 -22.32 49.99
N GLY A 178 9.68 -23.07 50.31
CA GLY A 178 9.68 -24.01 51.43
C GLY A 178 9.36 -23.38 52.77
N ASP A 179 8.87 -22.14 52.80
CA ASP A 179 8.38 -21.52 54.03
C ASP A 179 6.87 -21.70 54.17
N VAL A 180 6.44 -22.05 55.38
CA VAL A 180 5.03 -22.04 55.76
C VAL A 180 4.69 -20.65 56.29
N SER A 181 3.83 -19.93 55.58
CA SER A 181 3.39 -18.58 55.96
C SER A 181 1.87 -18.50 56.04
N PRO A 182 1.29 -17.52 56.76
CA PRO A 182 -0.14 -17.24 56.64
C PRO A 182 -0.51 -16.89 55.19
N LEU A 183 -1.72 -17.26 54.77
CA LEU A 183 -2.27 -16.83 53.49
C LEU A 183 -2.43 -15.29 53.51
N PRO A 184 -1.84 -14.55 52.56
CA PRO A 184 -1.92 -13.09 52.55
C PRO A 184 -3.37 -12.59 52.46
N THR A 185 -3.80 -11.75 53.40
CA THR A 185 -5.16 -11.16 53.45
C THR A 185 -5.42 -10.08 52.39
N SER A 186 -4.39 -9.61 51.68
CA SER A 186 -4.45 -8.41 50.82
C SER A 186 -4.11 -8.66 49.34
N GLN A 187 -4.02 -9.92 48.89
CA GLN A 187 -3.67 -10.19 47.48
C GLN A 187 -4.91 -10.16 46.55
N PRO A 188 -4.86 -9.42 45.42
CA PRO A 188 -5.92 -9.45 44.41
C PRO A 188 -5.91 -10.78 43.65
N SER A 189 -7.10 -11.32 43.40
CA SER A 189 -7.38 -12.41 42.46
C SER A 189 -6.63 -13.74 42.68
N THR A 190 -6.36 -14.12 43.93
CA THR A 190 -5.96 -15.49 44.25
C THR A 190 -7.11 -16.43 43.95
N THR A 191 -6.94 -17.28 42.95
CA THR A 191 -7.94 -18.31 42.63
C THR A 191 -7.54 -19.60 43.31
N LEU A 192 -8.53 -20.36 43.79
CA LEU A 192 -8.32 -21.59 44.55
C LEU A 192 -8.81 -22.79 43.74
N ALA A 193 -7.96 -23.80 43.62
CA ALA A 193 -8.32 -25.13 43.13
C ALA A 193 -8.34 -26.09 44.32
N SER A 194 -9.53 -26.34 44.88
CA SER A 194 -9.70 -27.20 46.05
C SER A 194 -9.67 -28.68 45.69
N SER A 195 -9.11 -29.50 46.60
CA SER A 195 -9.28 -30.95 46.54
C SER A 195 -10.71 -31.34 46.91
N ALA A 196 -11.20 -32.42 46.30
CA ALA A 196 -12.48 -33.04 46.66
C ALA A 196 -12.35 -34.07 47.79
N LEU A 197 -11.13 -34.55 48.08
CA LEU A 197 -10.86 -35.66 49.01
C LEU A 197 -10.31 -35.18 50.36
N PHE A 198 -9.53 -34.10 50.35
CA PHE A 198 -8.82 -33.59 51.50
C PHE A 198 -9.03 -32.08 51.67
N PRO A 199 -8.94 -31.55 52.91
CA PRO A 199 -9.19 -30.13 53.19
C PRO A 199 -7.95 -29.27 52.83
N PHE A 200 -7.56 -29.27 51.56
CA PHE A 200 -6.53 -28.37 51.02
C PHE A 200 -6.97 -27.76 49.68
N SER A 201 -6.31 -26.66 49.32
CA SER A 201 -6.48 -26.01 48.03
C SER A 201 -5.14 -25.59 47.45
N MET A 202 -5.05 -25.54 46.13
CA MET A 202 -3.93 -24.90 45.43
C MET A 202 -4.30 -23.46 45.11
N ALA A 203 -3.54 -22.51 45.64
CA ALA A 203 -3.68 -21.09 45.31
C ALA A 203 -2.75 -20.73 44.16
N TRP A 204 -3.27 -20.00 43.17
CA TRP A 204 -2.44 -19.38 42.14
C TRP A 204 -2.86 -17.94 41.87
N GLN A 205 -1.91 -17.15 41.39
CA GLN A 205 -2.15 -15.78 40.95
C GLN A 205 -2.37 -15.74 39.44
N ALA A 206 -3.50 -15.15 39.01
CA ALA A 206 -3.74 -14.91 37.61
C ALA A 206 -2.71 -13.90 37.06
N PRO A 207 -2.13 -14.16 35.88
CA PRO A 207 -1.17 -13.23 35.30
C PRO A 207 -1.86 -11.93 34.91
N VAL A 208 -1.14 -10.80 35.02
CA VAL A 208 -1.66 -9.49 34.60
C VAL A 208 -1.97 -9.49 33.10
N PHE A 209 -3.00 -8.72 32.71
CA PHE A 209 -3.44 -8.63 31.31
C PHE A 209 -2.30 -8.16 30.40
N PHE A 210 -1.50 -7.20 30.86
CA PHE A 210 -0.42 -6.62 30.09
C PHE A 210 0.91 -6.77 30.82
N ASP A 211 1.84 -7.47 30.18
CA ASP A 211 3.20 -7.68 30.67
C ASP A 211 4.17 -7.57 29.50
N MET A 212 5.02 -6.54 29.54
CA MET A 212 6.02 -6.27 28.52
C MET A 212 7.05 -7.38 28.38
N THR A 213 7.46 -7.97 29.51
CA THR A 213 8.47 -9.04 29.50
C THR A 213 7.93 -10.28 28.79
N ARG A 214 6.69 -10.67 29.09
CA ARG A 214 5.98 -11.77 28.42
C ARG A 214 5.83 -11.49 26.92
N LEU A 215 5.43 -10.28 26.56
CA LEU A 215 5.21 -9.90 25.17
C LEU A 215 6.50 -9.97 24.33
N VAL A 216 7.62 -9.52 24.90
CA VAL A 216 8.94 -9.58 24.23
C VAL A 216 9.49 -11.01 24.22
N GLN A 217 9.45 -11.74 25.33
CA GLN A 217 10.06 -13.08 25.40
C GLN A 217 9.28 -14.13 24.60
N GLN A 218 7.94 -14.08 24.62
CA GLN A 218 7.09 -15.11 24.02
C GLN A 218 6.48 -14.66 22.68
N GLY A 219 6.39 -13.36 22.42
CA GLY A 219 5.67 -12.79 21.28
C GLY A 219 6.52 -12.07 20.22
N TRP A 220 7.84 -11.94 20.40
CA TRP A 220 8.67 -11.10 19.52
C TRP A 220 8.59 -11.47 18.02
N SER A 221 8.52 -12.76 17.70
CA SER A 221 8.48 -13.23 16.31
C SER A 221 7.17 -12.85 15.62
N LEU A 222 6.05 -12.95 16.34
CA LEU A 222 4.72 -12.52 15.87
C LEU A 222 4.65 -10.99 15.77
N MET A 223 5.25 -10.25 16.71
CA MET A 223 5.32 -8.78 16.64
C MET A 223 6.08 -8.31 15.40
N LEU A 224 7.21 -8.96 15.09
CA LEU A 224 7.99 -8.67 13.89
C LEU A 224 7.18 -8.96 12.61
N LEU A 225 6.46 -10.08 12.57
CA LEU A 225 5.60 -10.44 11.45
C LEU A 225 4.49 -9.40 11.24
N VAL A 226 3.77 -9.01 12.31
CA VAL A 226 2.72 -7.99 12.26
C VAL A 226 3.26 -6.64 11.81
N PHE A 227 4.47 -6.27 12.26
CA PHE A 227 5.14 -5.05 11.83
C PHE A 227 5.44 -5.07 10.32
N ILE A 228 6.05 -6.15 9.81
CA ILE A 228 6.36 -6.29 8.39
C ILE A 228 5.08 -6.25 7.54
N LEU A 229 4.03 -6.97 7.95
CA LEU A 229 2.73 -6.98 7.26
C LEU A 229 2.07 -5.59 7.26
N SER A 230 2.09 -4.88 8.38
CA SER A 230 1.57 -3.52 8.50
C SER A 230 2.27 -2.56 7.54
N VAL A 231 3.61 -2.61 7.47
CA VAL A 231 4.41 -1.79 6.55
C VAL A 231 4.09 -2.16 5.09
N ALA A 232 4.01 -3.45 4.77
CA ALA A 232 3.68 -3.91 3.42
C ALA A 232 2.30 -3.41 2.97
N VAL A 233 1.28 -3.49 3.82
CA VAL A 233 -0.07 -2.97 3.55
C VAL A 233 -0.03 -1.45 3.35
N GLY A 234 0.70 -0.71 4.18
CA GLY A 234 0.86 0.75 4.03
C GLY A 234 1.50 1.12 2.68
N ILE A 235 2.52 0.39 2.24
CA ILE A 235 3.18 0.58 0.94
C ILE A 235 2.22 0.25 -0.21
N LEU A 236 1.52 -0.88 -0.14
CA LEU A 236 0.57 -1.30 -1.17
C LEU A 236 -0.59 -0.32 -1.31
N TRP A 237 -1.16 0.14 -0.20
CA TRP A 237 -2.22 1.15 -0.19
C TRP A 237 -1.75 2.47 -0.81
N ARG A 238 -0.53 2.91 -0.49
CA ARG A 238 0.08 4.10 -1.10
C ARG A 238 0.25 3.94 -2.61
N ARG A 239 0.63 2.76 -3.09
CA ARG A 239 0.75 2.48 -4.53
C ARG A 239 -0.62 2.41 -5.22
N TYR A 240 -1.61 1.81 -4.58
CA TYR A 240 -2.97 1.70 -5.10
C TYR A 240 -3.64 3.09 -5.17
N ALA A 241 -3.59 3.87 -4.09
CA ALA A 241 -4.11 5.24 -4.06
C ALA A 241 -3.36 6.20 -5.02
N GLY A 242 -2.11 5.86 -5.39
CA GLY A 242 -1.32 6.59 -6.40
C GLY A 242 -1.56 6.13 -7.84
N LYS A 243 -2.18 4.97 -8.06
CA LYS A 243 -2.60 4.48 -9.38
C LYS A 243 -4.10 4.70 -9.51
N SER A 244 -4.50 5.88 -10.00
CA SER A 244 -5.75 6.15 -10.75
C SER A 244 -6.05 7.65 -10.73
N THR A 245 -5.21 8.46 -11.36
CA THR A 245 -5.75 9.58 -12.13
C THR A 245 -5.92 9.02 -13.53
N SER A 246 -7.16 9.02 -14.05
CA SER A 246 -7.39 8.67 -15.45
C SER A 246 -6.42 9.47 -16.32
N PHE A 247 -5.95 8.94 -17.45
CA PHE A 247 -5.13 9.71 -18.40
C PHE A 247 -5.81 11.05 -18.77
N GLU A 248 -7.15 11.06 -18.76
CA GLU A 248 -7.97 12.27 -18.88
C GLU A 248 -7.77 13.27 -17.73
N GLU A 249 -7.68 12.81 -16.48
CA GLU A 249 -7.45 13.66 -15.31
C GLU A 249 -6.03 14.23 -15.30
N ASP A 250 -5.05 13.45 -15.76
CA ASP A 250 -3.69 13.93 -15.98
C ASP A 250 -3.65 14.98 -17.09
N LEU A 251 -4.40 14.78 -18.18
CA LEU A 251 -4.54 15.74 -19.27
C LEU A 251 -5.24 17.02 -18.78
N ARG A 252 -6.30 16.92 -17.98
CA ARG A 252 -7.00 18.06 -17.36
C ARG A 252 -6.03 18.90 -16.53
N LYS A 253 -5.24 18.25 -15.67
CA LYS A 253 -4.19 18.93 -14.87
C LYS A 253 -3.10 19.55 -15.75
N ALA A 254 -2.71 18.88 -16.82
CA ALA A 254 -1.73 19.38 -17.77
C ALA A 254 -2.20 20.65 -18.47
N ILE A 255 -3.47 20.71 -18.88
CA ILE A 255 -4.07 21.92 -19.48
C ILE A 255 -4.06 23.07 -18.46
N ILE A 256 -4.53 22.84 -17.23
CA ILE A 256 -4.55 23.86 -16.17
C ILE A 256 -3.15 24.38 -15.83
N ARG A 257 -2.14 23.50 -15.78
CA ARG A 257 -0.74 23.89 -15.50
C ARG A 257 -0.04 24.54 -16.68
N GLY A 258 -0.63 24.50 -17.88
CA GLY A 258 0.04 24.94 -19.09
C GLY A 258 1.19 24.01 -19.49
N ASP A 259 1.03 22.70 -19.34
CA ASP A 259 2.01 21.71 -19.82
C ASP A 259 1.83 21.38 -21.32
N ILE A 260 0.69 21.74 -21.91
CA ILE A 260 0.48 21.67 -23.36
C ILE A 260 1.14 22.88 -24.00
N VAL A 261 2.19 22.68 -24.79
CA VAL A 261 3.02 23.73 -25.36
C VAL A 261 3.00 23.68 -26.89
N PRO A 262 3.08 24.84 -27.57
CA PRO A 262 3.16 24.88 -29.02
C PRO A 262 4.55 24.48 -29.50
N PHE A 263 4.58 23.62 -30.51
CA PHE A 263 5.70 23.44 -31.41
C PHE A 263 5.33 24.06 -32.75
N TYR A 264 6.33 24.55 -33.47
CA TYR A 264 6.16 25.26 -34.72
C TYR A 264 6.81 24.44 -35.82
N GLN A 265 6.03 24.03 -36.82
CA GLN A 265 6.54 23.38 -38.01
C GLN A 265 6.62 24.40 -39.16
N PRO A 266 7.81 24.66 -39.72
CA PRO A 266 7.95 25.62 -40.82
C PRO A 266 7.22 25.17 -42.10
N ILE A 267 6.47 26.10 -42.69
CA ILE A 267 5.95 26.01 -44.05
C ILE A 267 6.86 26.86 -44.93
N MET A 268 7.48 26.23 -45.92
CA MET A 268 8.48 26.84 -46.78
C MET A 268 7.93 27.06 -48.18
N ASN A 269 8.36 28.14 -48.81
CA ASN A 269 8.15 28.32 -50.23
C ASN A 269 9.17 27.48 -51.01
N GLY A 270 8.72 26.42 -51.67
CA GLY A 270 9.56 25.46 -52.39
C GLY A 270 10.40 26.05 -53.53
N LYS A 271 9.98 27.19 -54.11
CA LYS A 271 10.72 27.88 -55.17
C LYS A 271 11.80 28.81 -54.65
N THR A 272 11.50 29.56 -53.60
CA THR A 272 12.40 30.61 -53.07
C THR A 272 13.22 30.15 -51.88
N GLY A 273 12.86 29.01 -51.27
CA GLY A 273 13.42 28.56 -49.99
C GLY A 273 13.05 29.46 -48.81
N GLY A 274 12.22 30.49 -49.02
CA GLY A 274 11.80 31.43 -48.00
C GLY A 274 10.78 30.83 -47.04
N LEU A 275 10.85 31.24 -45.77
CA LEU A 275 9.86 30.88 -44.77
C LEU A 275 8.53 31.59 -45.08
N TYR A 276 7.46 30.82 -45.28
CA TYR A 276 6.12 31.31 -45.60
C TYR A 276 5.22 31.41 -44.36
N GLY A 277 5.36 30.44 -43.44
CA GLY A 277 4.51 30.34 -42.27
C GLY A 277 4.94 29.25 -41.31
N VAL A 278 4.09 28.99 -40.33
CA VAL A 278 4.21 27.85 -39.43
C VAL A 278 2.86 27.21 -39.19
N GLU A 279 2.86 25.89 -39.07
CA GLU A 279 1.79 25.14 -38.43
C GLU A 279 2.11 25.00 -36.93
N VAL A 280 1.11 25.25 -36.09
CA VAL A 280 1.19 25.10 -34.64
C VAL A 280 0.72 23.71 -34.25
N LEU A 281 1.63 22.93 -33.69
CA LEU A 281 1.37 21.58 -33.23
C LEU A 281 1.44 21.49 -31.70
N ALA A 282 0.38 20.95 -31.09
CA ALA A 282 0.35 20.71 -29.66
C ALA A 282 1.36 19.61 -29.27
N ARG A 283 2.16 19.86 -28.22
CA ARG A 283 2.97 18.83 -27.56
C ARG A 283 2.70 18.88 -26.06
N TRP A 284 2.45 17.72 -25.46
CA TRP A 284 2.27 17.65 -24.02
C TRP A 284 3.61 17.38 -23.33
N LYS A 285 4.13 18.37 -22.61
CA LYS A 285 5.33 18.24 -21.79
C LYS A 285 5.02 17.49 -20.50
N HIS A 286 5.04 16.16 -20.55
CA HIS A 286 4.74 15.30 -19.42
C HIS A 286 5.97 15.15 -18.48
N PRO A 287 5.81 15.29 -17.15
CA PRO A 287 6.94 15.32 -16.21
C PRO A 287 7.75 14.02 -16.15
N LYS A 288 7.16 12.88 -16.53
CA LYS A 288 7.82 11.56 -16.51
C LYS A 288 8.14 11.02 -17.90
N SER A 289 7.34 11.39 -18.90
CA SER A 289 7.38 10.77 -20.23
C SER A 289 7.99 11.67 -21.30
N GLY A 290 8.45 12.87 -20.92
CA GLY A 290 8.92 13.86 -21.88
C GLY A 290 7.77 14.41 -22.73
N TYR A 291 8.04 14.73 -23.99
CA TYR A 291 7.03 15.24 -24.91
C TYR A 291 6.16 14.12 -25.47
N ILE A 292 4.88 14.12 -25.12
CA ILE A 292 3.89 13.21 -25.68
C ILE A 292 3.29 13.86 -26.95
N PRO A 293 3.21 13.13 -28.09
CA PRO A 293 2.65 13.64 -29.34
C PRO A 293 1.11 13.75 -29.29
N PRO A 294 0.52 14.62 -30.15
CA PRO A 294 -0.91 14.93 -30.17
C PRO A 294 -1.76 13.70 -30.44
N ASP A 295 -1.34 12.80 -31.33
CA ASP A 295 -2.06 11.56 -31.69
C ASP A 295 -2.43 10.70 -30.46
N VAL A 296 -1.70 10.84 -29.36
CA VAL A 296 -1.95 10.10 -28.11
C VAL A 296 -3.00 10.78 -27.24
N PHE A 297 -3.03 12.12 -27.16
CA PHE A 297 -3.87 12.84 -26.19
C PHE A 297 -5.02 13.63 -26.81
N ILE A 298 -4.95 14.03 -28.08
CA ILE A 298 -6.02 14.75 -28.78
C ILE A 298 -7.31 13.92 -28.87
N PRO A 299 -7.31 12.62 -29.23
CA PRO A 299 -8.53 11.82 -29.26
C PRO A 299 -9.22 11.73 -27.87
N ILE A 300 -8.43 11.81 -26.80
CA ILE A 300 -8.94 11.80 -25.43
C ILE A 300 -9.47 13.19 -25.05
N ALA A 301 -8.80 14.26 -25.49
CA ALA A 301 -9.26 15.63 -25.33
C ALA A 301 -10.60 15.86 -26.03
N GLU A 302 -10.77 15.34 -27.24
CA GLU A 302 -11.99 15.46 -28.03
C GLU A 302 -13.16 14.74 -27.39
N ARG A 303 -12.99 13.47 -27.00
CA ARG A 303 -14.07 12.69 -26.35
C ARG A 303 -14.46 13.24 -24.98
N SER A 304 -13.50 13.76 -24.21
CA SER A 304 -13.75 14.35 -22.88
C SER A 304 -14.17 15.83 -22.91
N GLY A 305 -14.13 16.48 -24.07
CA GLY A 305 -14.40 17.92 -24.21
C GLY A 305 -13.28 18.84 -23.73
N LEU A 306 -12.16 18.27 -23.26
CA LEU A 306 -10.95 19.01 -22.90
C LEU A 306 -10.25 19.66 -24.11
N ILE A 307 -10.62 19.30 -25.35
CA ILE A 307 -10.05 19.90 -26.56
C ILE A 307 -10.29 21.42 -26.62
N ILE A 308 -11.44 21.91 -26.15
CA ILE A 308 -11.77 23.34 -26.13
C ILE A 308 -10.79 24.15 -25.25
N PRO A 309 -10.66 23.87 -23.93
CA PRO A 309 -9.72 24.59 -23.09
C PRO A 309 -8.26 24.34 -23.49
N LEU A 310 -7.95 23.19 -24.09
CA LEU A 310 -6.61 22.90 -24.62
C LEU A 310 -6.25 23.82 -25.78
N THR A 311 -7.09 23.90 -26.82
CA THR A 311 -6.85 24.72 -28.01
C THR A 311 -6.84 26.20 -27.65
N LYS A 312 -7.73 26.64 -26.75
CA LYS A 312 -7.71 28.01 -26.22
C LYS A 312 -6.38 28.35 -25.53
N GLY A 313 -5.93 27.52 -24.58
CA GLY A 313 -4.65 27.73 -23.91
C GLY A 313 -3.44 27.65 -24.85
N LEU A 314 -3.53 26.84 -25.91
CA LEU A 314 -2.51 26.78 -26.96
C LEU A 314 -2.47 28.08 -27.77
N MET A 315 -3.61 28.59 -28.23
CA MET A 315 -3.73 29.86 -28.97
C MET A 315 -3.19 31.04 -28.15
N GLU A 316 -3.54 31.14 -26.87
CA GLU A 316 -3.03 32.17 -25.96
C GLU A 316 -1.49 32.12 -25.86
N LYS A 317 -0.92 30.92 -25.74
CA LYS A 317 0.53 30.75 -25.74
C LYS A 317 1.18 31.14 -27.06
N VAL A 318 0.58 30.78 -28.19
CA VAL A 318 1.08 31.17 -29.50
C VAL A 318 1.11 32.69 -29.64
N VAL A 319 0.05 33.39 -29.22
CA VAL A 319 0.05 34.86 -29.19
C VAL A 319 1.19 35.38 -28.31
N SER A 320 1.33 34.86 -27.10
CA SER A 320 2.38 35.31 -26.17
C SER A 320 3.80 35.11 -26.71
N GLN A 321 4.02 34.04 -27.49
CA GLN A 321 5.31 33.68 -28.05
C GLN A 321 5.61 34.41 -29.37
N LEU A 322 4.64 34.51 -30.28
CA LEU A 322 4.89 35.06 -31.61
C LEU A 322 4.68 36.57 -31.70
N LYS A 323 3.88 37.19 -30.82
CA LYS A 323 3.65 38.65 -30.83
C LYS A 323 4.94 39.48 -30.72
N PRO A 324 5.92 39.14 -29.86
CA PRO A 324 7.21 39.85 -29.83
C PRO A 324 8.04 39.71 -31.12
N LEU A 325 7.75 38.68 -31.94
CA LEU A 325 8.48 38.40 -33.18
C LEU A 325 7.86 39.05 -34.41
N LEU A 326 6.69 39.70 -34.31
CA LEU A 326 5.98 40.30 -35.44
C LEU A 326 6.84 41.19 -36.35
N PRO A 327 7.76 42.02 -35.85
CA PRO A 327 8.63 42.83 -36.72
C PRO A 327 9.58 42.01 -37.60
N LYS A 328 9.90 40.77 -37.20
CA LYS A 328 10.81 39.85 -37.90
C LYS A 328 10.10 38.88 -38.83
N LEU A 329 8.76 38.75 -38.69
CA LEU A 329 7.97 37.90 -39.56
C LEU A 329 7.69 38.64 -40.89
N PRO A 330 7.72 37.93 -42.03
CA PRO A 330 7.36 38.52 -43.32
C PRO A 330 5.89 38.97 -43.33
N ASP A 331 5.56 39.93 -44.20
CA ASP A 331 4.17 40.30 -44.41
C ASP A 331 3.42 39.14 -45.08
N GLY A 332 2.19 38.91 -44.62
CA GLY A 332 1.38 37.78 -45.04
C GLY A 332 1.77 36.45 -44.40
N PHE A 333 2.62 36.43 -43.38
CA PHE A 333 3.07 35.20 -42.71
C PHE A 333 1.89 34.37 -42.19
N HIS A 334 1.95 33.06 -42.43
CA HIS A 334 0.90 32.11 -42.04
C HIS A 334 1.12 31.57 -40.63
N ILE A 335 0.05 31.52 -39.83
CA ILE A 335 0.02 30.82 -38.55
C ILE A 335 -1.17 29.88 -38.58
N GLY A 336 -0.91 28.59 -38.81
CA GLY A 336 -1.91 27.53 -38.82
C GLY A 336 -2.16 26.95 -37.44
N VAL A 337 -3.43 26.77 -37.09
CA VAL A 337 -3.86 26.09 -35.86
C VAL A 337 -4.92 25.05 -36.21
N ASN A 338 -4.72 23.83 -35.70
CA ASN A 338 -5.68 22.74 -35.84
C ASN A 338 -6.90 22.99 -34.93
N ILE A 339 -8.10 22.94 -35.50
CA ILE A 339 -9.36 23.19 -34.82
C ILE A 339 -10.24 21.95 -34.96
N SER A 340 -10.65 21.37 -33.84
CA SER A 340 -11.59 20.24 -33.83
C SER A 340 -13.04 20.69 -34.02
N ALA A 341 -13.89 19.87 -34.63
CA ALA A 341 -15.33 20.06 -34.78
C ALA A 341 -16.02 20.35 -33.45
N ARG A 342 -15.56 19.74 -32.35
CA ARG A 342 -16.10 20.00 -31.01
C ARG A 342 -15.82 21.42 -30.52
N HIS A 343 -14.70 22.03 -30.93
CA HIS A 343 -14.42 23.44 -30.65
C HIS A 343 -15.25 24.33 -31.57
N ILE A 344 -15.40 24.00 -32.86
CA ILE A 344 -16.25 24.76 -33.79
C ILE A 344 -17.70 24.84 -33.30
N ASN A 345 -18.22 23.75 -32.75
CA ASN A 345 -19.57 23.67 -32.18
C ASN A 345 -19.69 24.32 -30.79
N SER A 346 -18.61 24.85 -30.21
CA SER A 346 -18.66 25.53 -28.92
C SER A 346 -19.27 26.93 -29.08
N PRO A 347 -20.16 27.37 -28.18
CA PRO A 347 -20.66 28.75 -28.16
C PRO A 347 -19.55 29.80 -28.04
N THR A 348 -18.36 29.43 -27.55
CA THR A 348 -17.22 30.34 -27.38
C THR A 348 -16.33 30.45 -28.62
N PHE A 349 -16.52 29.60 -29.64
CA PHE A 349 -15.57 29.41 -30.74
C PHE A 349 -15.18 30.71 -31.46
N ILE A 350 -16.20 31.45 -31.94
CA ILE A 350 -16.01 32.71 -32.64
C ILE A 350 -15.26 33.73 -31.76
N GLY A 351 -15.62 33.80 -30.46
CA GLY A 351 -14.97 34.67 -29.49
C GLY A 351 -13.51 34.29 -29.22
N ASP A 352 -13.23 32.99 -29.11
CA ASP A 352 -11.88 32.46 -28.90
C ASP A 352 -10.99 32.78 -30.11
N CYS A 353 -11.48 32.58 -31.34
CA CYS A 353 -10.76 32.92 -32.57
C CYS A 353 -10.53 34.42 -32.72
N ASN A 354 -11.56 35.25 -32.49
CA ASN A 354 -11.41 36.71 -32.53
C ASN A 354 -10.37 37.22 -31.51
N THR A 355 -10.34 36.63 -30.31
CA THR A 355 -9.34 36.94 -29.29
C THR A 355 -7.93 36.57 -29.77
N PHE A 356 -7.77 35.40 -30.39
CA PHE A 356 -6.51 34.98 -31.03
C PHE A 356 -6.09 35.98 -32.12
N GLY A 357 -7.02 36.41 -32.97
CA GLY A 357 -6.83 37.42 -34.02
C GLY A 357 -6.34 38.76 -33.51
N GLN A 358 -6.95 39.26 -32.44
CA GLN A 358 -6.55 40.52 -31.80
C GLN A 358 -5.09 40.49 -31.30
N GLY A 359 -4.57 39.30 -30.94
CA GLY A 359 -3.17 39.11 -30.54
C GLY A 359 -2.15 39.55 -31.58
N PHE A 360 -2.52 39.53 -32.87
CA PHE A 360 -1.65 39.84 -34.01
C PHE A 360 -2.01 41.15 -34.73
N LYS A 361 -2.93 41.95 -34.17
CA LYS A 361 -3.30 43.25 -34.74
C LYS A 361 -2.07 44.15 -34.90
N GLY A 362 -1.93 44.78 -36.07
CA GLY A 362 -0.82 45.68 -36.40
C GLY A 362 0.23 45.08 -37.35
N LYS A 363 0.13 43.80 -37.69
CA LYS A 363 0.91 43.14 -38.76
C LYS A 363 -0.05 42.36 -39.66
N LYS A 364 0.24 42.30 -40.96
CA LYS A 364 -0.54 41.49 -41.91
C LYS A 364 -0.18 40.02 -41.71
N ILE A 365 -0.81 39.36 -40.75
CA ILE A 365 -0.66 37.91 -40.50
C ILE A 365 -1.90 37.20 -41.03
N LYS A 366 -1.71 36.05 -41.67
CA LYS A 366 -2.79 35.17 -42.10
C LYS A 366 -2.96 34.07 -41.05
N LEU A 367 -4.07 34.12 -40.31
CA LEU A 367 -4.41 33.10 -39.32
C LEU A 367 -5.21 32.01 -40.03
N VAL A 368 -4.65 30.81 -40.06
CA VAL A 368 -5.21 29.67 -40.77
C VAL A 368 -5.86 28.74 -39.75
N LEU A 369 -7.16 28.48 -39.92
CA LEU A 369 -7.88 27.47 -39.17
C LEU A 369 -7.89 26.19 -39.99
N GLU A 370 -7.22 25.17 -39.46
CA GLU A 370 -7.08 23.88 -40.11
C GLU A 370 -8.14 22.93 -39.55
N VAL A 371 -8.98 22.39 -40.44
CA VAL A 371 -10.03 21.42 -40.12
C VAL A 371 -9.81 20.17 -40.95
N THR A 372 -10.03 18.99 -40.39
CA THR A 372 -9.81 17.72 -41.11
C THR A 372 -11.09 17.28 -41.83
N GLU A 373 -10.93 16.65 -43.00
CA GLU A 373 -12.06 16.04 -43.73
C GLU A 373 -12.71 14.84 -43.02
N ARG A 374 -12.04 14.27 -42.00
CA ARG A 374 -12.58 13.16 -41.20
C ARG A 374 -13.65 13.61 -40.21
N GLU A 375 -13.69 14.90 -39.91
CA GLU A 375 -14.69 15.44 -39.03
C GLU A 375 -16.06 15.53 -39.72
N PRO A 376 -17.17 15.21 -39.03
CA PRO A 376 -18.51 15.26 -39.59
C PRO A 376 -19.02 16.71 -39.70
N LEU A 377 -18.29 17.57 -40.41
CA LEU A 377 -18.62 18.99 -40.57
C LEU A 377 -19.95 19.19 -41.31
N LEU A 378 -20.22 18.34 -42.31
CA LEU A 378 -21.43 18.41 -43.14
C LEU A 378 -22.69 17.92 -42.42
N ASP A 379 -22.55 17.17 -41.32
CA ASP A 379 -23.68 16.66 -40.56
C ASP A 379 -24.34 17.77 -39.71
N ASN A 380 -23.66 18.90 -39.52
CA ASN A 380 -24.18 20.03 -38.77
C ASN A 380 -23.95 21.37 -39.50
N PRO A 381 -25.01 21.99 -40.08
CA PRO A 381 -24.93 23.27 -40.78
C PRO A 381 -24.32 24.42 -39.95
N GLU A 382 -24.46 24.37 -38.62
CA GLU A 382 -23.93 25.41 -37.72
C GLU A 382 -22.38 25.46 -37.75
N LEU A 383 -21.71 24.32 -37.96
CA LEU A 383 -20.24 24.27 -38.05
C LEU A 383 -19.76 25.00 -39.31
N ILE A 384 -20.46 24.79 -40.42
CA ILE A 384 -20.19 25.44 -41.70
C ILE A 384 -20.40 26.95 -41.59
N GLU A 385 -21.51 27.37 -40.98
CA GLU A 385 -21.81 28.79 -40.75
C GLU A 385 -20.75 29.48 -39.86
N ASN A 386 -20.30 28.80 -38.80
CA ASN A 386 -19.26 29.32 -37.91
C ASN A 386 -17.92 29.51 -38.63
N LEU A 387 -17.51 28.55 -39.45
CA LEU A 387 -16.28 28.65 -40.25
C LEU A 387 -16.38 29.76 -41.30
N ASN A 388 -17.49 29.83 -42.04
CA ASN A 388 -17.72 30.88 -43.04
C ASN A 388 -17.80 32.28 -42.40
N THR A 389 -18.32 32.39 -41.17
CA THR A 389 -18.34 33.64 -40.41
C THR A 389 -16.92 34.13 -40.08
N LEU A 390 -16.02 33.21 -39.68
CA LEU A 390 -14.62 33.54 -39.43
C LEU A 390 -13.86 33.86 -40.71
N HIS A 391 -14.14 33.13 -41.80
CA HIS A 391 -13.60 33.43 -43.13
C HIS A 391 -13.93 34.86 -43.57
N ASN A 392 -15.20 35.25 -43.48
CA ASN A 392 -15.66 36.62 -43.76
C ASN A 392 -15.03 37.68 -42.84
N SER A 393 -14.54 37.26 -41.67
CA SER A 393 -13.83 38.12 -40.71
C SER A 393 -12.32 38.21 -40.98
N GLY A 394 -11.82 37.54 -42.03
CA GLY A 394 -10.43 37.58 -42.48
C GLY A 394 -9.56 36.41 -42.01
N PHE A 395 -10.15 35.38 -41.37
CA PHE A 395 -9.45 34.12 -41.16
C PHE A 395 -9.36 33.35 -42.48
N VAL A 396 -8.33 32.53 -42.58
CA VAL A 396 -8.11 31.64 -43.71
C VAL A 396 -8.55 30.24 -43.29
N ILE A 397 -9.27 29.53 -44.14
CA ILE A 397 -9.73 28.16 -43.86
C ILE A 397 -8.91 27.18 -44.69
N ALA A 398 -8.35 26.17 -44.03
CA ALA A 398 -7.62 25.09 -44.68
C ALA A 398 -8.24 23.74 -44.36
N LEU A 399 -8.40 22.90 -45.39
CA LEU A 399 -8.84 21.53 -45.24
C LEU A 399 -7.62 20.60 -45.17
N ASP A 400 -7.44 19.98 -44.01
CA ASP A 400 -6.35 19.07 -43.68
C ASP A 400 -6.67 17.61 -44.02
N ASP A 401 -5.63 16.79 -44.19
CA ASP A 401 -5.74 15.36 -44.50
C ASP A 401 -6.52 15.03 -45.79
N PHE A 402 -6.55 15.95 -46.77
CA PHE A 402 -7.41 15.83 -47.95
C PHE A 402 -7.11 14.59 -48.81
N GLY A 403 -8.17 13.84 -49.13
CA GLY A 403 -8.10 12.64 -49.96
C GLY A 403 -7.90 11.33 -49.18
N THR A 404 -7.89 11.37 -47.85
CA THR A 404 -7.80 10.19 -46.97
C THR A 404 -9.17 9.67 -46.47
N GLY A 405 -10.27 10.29 -46.90
CA GLY A 405 -11.64 10.05 -46.47
C GLY A 405 -12.68 10.30 -47.58
N TYR A 406 -13.96 10.02 -47.28
CA TYR A 406 -15.03 9.97 -48.28
C TYR A 406 -15.70 11.33 -48.58
N SER A 407 -15.50 12.35 -47.75
CA SER A 407 -16.30 13.60 -47.75
C SER A 407 -15.58 14.85 -48.25
N GLY A 408 -14.28 14.76 -48.59
CA GLY A 408 -13.46 15.94 -48.92
C GLY A 408 -14.04 16.83 -50.02
N LEU A 409 -14.56 16.24 -51.10
CA LEU A 409 -15.16 17.00 -52.22
C LEU A 409 -16.44 17.75 -51.83
N SER A 410 -17.28 17.15 -50.99
CA SER A 410 -18.51 17.80 -50.51
C SER A 410 -18.20 18.94 -49.53
N CYS A 411 -17.13 18.82 -48.73
CA CYS A 411 -16.64 19.92 -47.90
C CYS A 411 -16.17 21.11 -48.74
N LEU A 412 -15.55 20.88 -49.90
CA LEU A 412 -15.08 21.94 -50.80
C LEU A 412 -16.21 22.77 -51.42
N ASP A 413 -17.41 22.21 -51.57
CA ASP A 413 -18.57 22.92 -52.10
C ASP A 413 -19.28 23.75 -51.01
N ALA A 414 -19.29 23.25 -49.77
CA ALA A 414 -20.02 23.87 -48.66
C ALA A 414 -19.21 24.95 -47.89
N LEU A 415 -17.89 24.85 -47.87
CA LEU A 415 -17.00 25.74 -47.10
C LEU A 415 -16.24 26.71 -48.01
N ALA A 416 -16.08 27.95 -47.54
CA ALA A 416 -15.15 28.91 -48.14
C ALA A 416 -13.69 28.51 -47.81
N ILE A 417 -13.18 27.49 -48.49
CA ILE A 417 -11.83 26.97 -48.30
C ILE A 417 -10.83 27.77 -49.15
N ASP A 418 -9.70 28.13 -48.56
CA ASP A 418 -8.61 28.83 -49.25
C ASP A 418 -7.44 27.88 -49.58
N TYR A 419 -7.19 26.90 -48.70
CA TYR A 419 -6.09 25.95 -48.83
C TYR A 419 -6.55 24.50 -48.66
N ILE A 420 -5.93 23.61 -49.43
CA ILE A 420 -5.97 22.17 -49.19
C ILE A 420 -4.58 21.73 -48.75
N LYS A 421 -4.49 20.95 -47.68
CA LYS A 421 -3.26 20.28 -47.25
C LYS A 421 -3.27 18.84 -47.75
N ILE A 422 -2.27 18.47 -48.54
CA ILE A 422 -2.10 17.13 -49.08
C ILE A 422 -1.29 16.32 -48.07
N ASP A 423 -1.91 15.26 -47.53
CA ASP A 423 -1.29 14.38 -46.54
C ASP A 423 0.00 13.72 -47.06
N LYS A 424 0.91 13.45 -46.13
CA LYS A 424 2.21 12.80 -46.40
C LYS A 424 2.07 11.46 -47.11
N SER A 425 0.96 10.74 -46.96
CA SER A 425 0.76 9.43 -47.60
C SER A 425 0.66 9.53 -49.12
N PHE A 426 0.33 10.70 -49.68
CA PHE A 426 0.40 10.98 -51.11
C PHE A 426 1.81 11.41 -51.54
N VAL A 427 2.43 12.31 -50.77
CA VAL A 427 3.77 12.85 -51.08
C VAL A 427 4.84 11.76 -51.00
N SER A 428 4.75 10.85 -50.03
CA SER A 428 5.66 9.72 -49.87
C SER A 428 5.67 8.73 -51.03
N ARG A 429 4.62 8.74 -51.88
CA ARG A 429 4.55 7.88 -53.07
C ARG A 429 5.28 8.47 -54.28
N VAL A 430 5.68 9.74 -54.24
CA VAL A 430 6.44 10.34 -55.33
C VAL A 430 7.75 9.58 -55.50
N SER A 431 7.81 8.80 -56.57
CA SER A 431 8.94 7.97 -56.98
C SER A 431 9.17 8.10 -58.48
N GLU A 432 10.20 7.46 -59.03
CA GLU A 432 10.48 7.47 -60.47
C GLU A 432 9.39 6.78 -61.31
N GLN A 433 8.49 5.99 -60.70
CA GLN A 433 7.43 5.27 -61.41
C GLN A 433 6.16 6.13 -61.56
N LYS A 434 5.74 6.38 -62.80
CA LYS A 434 4.59 7.25 -63.14
C LYS A 434 3.26 6.81 -62.51
N ASP A 435 3.06 5.51 -62.27
CA ASP A 435 1.84 4.99 -61.66
C ASP A 435 1.70 5.35 -60.17
N SER A 436 2.81 5.69 -59.50
CA SER A 436 2.84 6.02 -58.07
C SER A 436 2.26 7.41 -57.75
N THR A 437 2.12 8.30 -58.75
CA THR A 437 1.68 9.70 -58.57
C THR A 437 0.29 10.01 -59.08
N ILE A 438 -0.40 9.07 -59.74
CA ILE A 438 -1.70 9.31 -60.41
C ILE A 438 -2.74 9.93 -59.46
N LEU A 439 -2.86 9.40 -58.24
CA LEU A 439 -3.82 9.93 -57.26
C LEU A 439 -3.45 11.35 -56.81
N LEU A 440 -2.16 11.62 -56.61
CA LEU A 440 -1.67 12.95 -56.27
C LEU A 440 -1.96 13.95 -57.40
N ASP A 441 -1.78 13.54 -58.66
CA ASP A 441 -2.08 14.37 -59.83
C ASP A 441 -3.57 14.70 -59.93
N CYS A 442 -4.46 13.73 -59.67
CA CYS A 442 -5.90 13.98 -59.59
C CYS A 442 -6.25 15.02 -58.51
N VAL A 443 -5.67 14.90 -57.31
CA VAL A 443 -5.88 15.87 -56.23
C VAL A 443 -5.40 17.28 -56.62
N ILE A 444 -4.23 17.36 -57.26
CA ILE A 444 -3.67 18.62 -57.77
C ILE A 444 -4.58 19.26 -58.81
N GLU A 445 -5.12 18.47 -59.75
CA GLU A 445 -6.04 18.97 -60.76
C GLU A 445 -7.34 19.50 -60.17
N ILE A 446 -7.91 18.82 -59.17
CA ILE A 446 -9.12 19.25 -58.47
C ILE A 446 -8.88 20.60 -57.80
N ALA A 447 -7.81 20.71 -57.02
CA ALA A 447 -7.45 21.96 -56.34
C ALA A 447 -7.23 23.11 -57.34
N LYS A 448 -6.55 22.86 -58.47
CA LYS A 448 -6.37 23.86 -59.54
C LYS A 448 -7.69 24.31 -60.17
N LYS A 449 -8.60 23.38 -60.48
CA LYS A 449 -9.92 23.71 -61.05
C LYS A 449 -10.78 24.54 -60.11
N LEU A 450 -10.62 24.33 -58.81
CA LEU A 450 -11.30 25.09 -57.76
C LEU A 450 -10.54 26.37 -57.36
N SER A 451 -9.42 26.70 -58.02
CA SER A 451 -8.55 27.83 -57.69
C SER A 451 -8.05 27.85 -56.24
N LEU A 452 -7.88 26.65 -55.64
CA LEU A 452 -7.41 26.47 -54.28
C LEU A 452 -5.89 26.43 -54.22
N SER A 453 -5.33 27.00 -53.15
CA SER A 453 -3.91 26.88 -52.88
C SER A 453 -3.60 25.54 -52.21
N ILE A 454 -2.43 24.98 -52.48
CA ILE A 454 -2.04 23.66 -51.97
C ILE A 454 -0.84 23.80 -51.04
N VAL A 455 -0.93 23.17 -49.88
CA VAL A 455 0.21 22.89 -48.99
C VAL A 455 0.49 21.39 -49.05
N ALA A 456 1.71 20.99 -49.41
CA ALA A 456 2.08 19.58 -49.42
C ALA A 456 2.84 19.20 -48.14
N GLU A 457 2.38 18.15 -47.47
CA GLU A 457 2.96 17.68 -46.22
C GLU A 457 3.90 16.48 -46.40
N GLY A 458 4.82 16.31 -45.46
CA GLY A 458 5.72 15.16 -45.45
C GLY A 458 6.75 15.16 -46.57
N VAL A 459 7.21 16.34 -47.02
CA VAL A 459 8.35 16.44 -47.93
C VAL A 459 9.64 16.07 -47.18
N GLU A 460 10.25 14.96 -47.57
CA GLU A 460 11.46 14.40 -46.94
C GLU A 460 12.65 14.35 -47.91
N THR A 461 12.41 14.30 -49.23
CA THR A 461 13.47 14.16 -50.24
C THR A 461 13.49 15.28 -51.27
N LYS A 462 14.63 15.43 -51.95
CA LYS A 462 14.80 16.42 -53.03
C LYS A 462 13.91 16.08 -54.24
N GLU A 463 13.71 14.80 -54.53
CA GLU A 463 12.85 14.36 -55.63
C GLU A 463 11.39 14.77 -55.40
N GLN A 464 10.89 14.64 -54.16
CA GLN A 464 9.56 15.11 -53.76
C GLN A 464 9.42 16.62 -53.93
N LEU A 465 10.42 17.39 -53.47
CA LEU A 465 10.47 18.84 -53.64
C LEU A 465 10.38 19.24 -55.12
N GLU A 466 11.21 18.64 -55.98
CA GLU A 466 11.25 18.95 -57.40
C GLU A 466 9.96 18.58 -58.12
N TYR A 467 9.37 17.44 -57.76
CA TYR A 467 8.06 17.02 -58.26
C TYR A 467 6.96 18.05 -57.95
N LEU A 468 6.86 18.46 -56.69
CA LEU A 468 5.83 19.39 -56.22
C LEU A 468 6.03 20.78 -56.85
N ASN A 469 7.27 21.26 -56.95
CA ASN A 469 7.60 22.52 -57.63
C ASN A 469 7.24 22.50 -59.12
N ARG A 470 7.53 21.40 -59.85
CA ARG A 470 7.13 21.24 -61.27
C ARG A 470 5.62 21.32 -61.45
N ASN A 471 4.87 20.77 -60.50
CA ASN A 471 3.41 20.83 -60.47
C ASN A 471 2.85 22.17 -59.95
N GLN A 472 3.72 23.15 -59.68
CA GLN A 472 3.43 24.49 -59.19
C GLN A 472 2.88 24.54 -57.75
N ILE A 473 3.14 23.48 -56.96
CA ILE A 473 2.85 23.46 -55.53
C ILE A 473 4.04 24.05 -54.80
N ASN A 474 3.88 25.28 -54.34
CA ASN A 474 4.99 26.06 -53.81
C ASN A 474 5.00 26.10 -52.28
N LEU A 475 3.95 25.66 -51.58
CA LEU A 475 3.91 25.67 -50.12
C LEU A 475 4.17 24.26 -49.61
N LEU A 476 5.28 24.08 -48.92
CA LEU A 476 5.79 22.76 -48.60
C LEU A 476 6.14 22.67 -47.12
N GLN A 477 5.79 21.55 -46.51
CA GLN A 477 6.07 21.23 -45.13
C GLN A 477 6.62 19.81 -45.03
N GLY A 478 7.69 19.62 -44.24
CA GLY A 478 8.24 18.28 -44.03
C GLY A 478 9.67 18.29 -43.52
N TYR A 479 10.19 17.09 -43.23
CA TYR A 479 11.49 16.92 -42.58
C TYR A 479 12.67 17.33 -43.47
N TYR A 480 12.47 17.45 -44.78
CA TYR A 480 13.45 18.05 -45.68
C TYR A 480 13.83 19.48 -45.25
N PHE A 481 12.85 20.25 -44.75
CA PHE A 481 13.06 21.63 -44.31
C PHE A 481 13.27 21.74 -42.80
N GLY A 482 12.51 20.97 -42.03
CA GLY A 482 12.59 21.00 -40.58
C GLY A 482 11.49 20.18 -39.92
N LYS A 483 11.83 19.56 -38.79
CA LYS A 483 10.85 18.93 -37.90
C LYS A 483 10.07 20.03 -37.14
N PRO A 484 8.91 19.71 -36.54
CA PRO A 484 8.31 20.57 -35.53
C PRO A 484 9.32 20.92 -34.44
N VAL A 485 9.52 22.21 -34.18
CA VAL A 485 10.53 22.70 -33.23
C VAL A 485 9.89 23.50 -32.10
N SER A 486 10.56 23.54 -30.95
CA SER A 486 10.14 24.41 -29.84
C SER A 486 10.28 25.89 -30.20
N TYR A 487 9.61 26.77 -29.46
CA TYR A 487 9.71 28.23 -29.66
C TYR A 487 11.16 28.75 -29.76
N VAL A 488 12.06 28.28 -28.89
CA VAL A 488 13.47 28.72 -28.87
C VAL A 488 14.20 28.29 -30.14
N GLU A 489 13.96 27.08 -30.59
CA GLU A 489 14.54 26.55 -31.83
C GLU A 489 13.93 27.23 -33.07
N PHE A 490 12.64 27.56 -33.03
CA PHE A 490 11.99 28.34 -34.09
C PHE A 490 12.58 29.75 -34.21
N ILE A 491 12.89 30.43 -33.09
CA ILE A 491 13.60 31.72 -33.14
C ILE A 491 14.98 31.56 -33.79
N LYS A 492 15.74 30.51 -33.43
CA LYS A 492 17.04 30.26 -34.06
C LYS A 492 16.90 30.05 -35.57
N PHE A 493 15.89 29.28 -36.00
CA PHE A 493 15.56 29.07 -37.40
C PHE A 493 15.21 30.39 -38.11
N LEU A 494 14.41 31.26 -37.48
CA LEU A 494 14.03 32.55 -38.05
C LEU A 494 15.21 33.53 -38.16
N LEU A 495 16.17 33.45 -37.24
CA LEU A 495 17.33 34.35 -37.17
C LEU A 495 18.55 33.84 -37.92
N SER A 496 18.65 32.53 -38.18
CA SER A 496 19.65 32.01 -39.11
C SER A 496 19.40 32.63 -40.48
N LYS A 497 20.39 33.37 -41.00
CA LYS A 497 20.33 33.97 -42.33
C LYS A 497 19.81 32.93 -43.35
N PRO A 498 19.03 33.34 -44.36
CA PRO A 498 18.66 32.43 -45.44
C PRO A 498 19.95 31.81 -45.98
N LYS A 499 20.01 30.47 -46.07
CA LYS A 499 21.03 29.83 -46.88
C LYS A 499 20.93 30.49 -48.25
N GLU A 500 22.00 31.14 -48.69
CA GLU A 500 22.13 31.67 -50.04
C GLU A 500 21.68 30.61 -51.05
N ASP A 501 21.03 31.10 -52.10
CA ASP A 501 20.51 30.39 -53.27
C ASP A 501 21.02 28.95 -53.42
N ILE A 502 20.10 27.99 -53.50
CA ILE A 502 20.37 26.59 -53.90
C ILE A 502 20.88 26.52 -55.38
N ARG A 503 21.28 27.64 -55.99
CA ARG A 503 21.77 27.72 -57.37
C ARG A 503 23.29 27.89 -57.54
N ALA A 504 24.09 27.96 -56.48
CA ALA A 504 25.53 28.26 -56.61
C ALA A 504 26.49 27.08 -56.29
N TYR A 505 26.07 25.82 -56.43
CA TYR A 505 26.97 24.65 -56.28
C TYR A 505 27.23 23.86 -57.58
N GLU A 506 26.96 24.45 -58.75
CA GLU A 506 27.21 23.80 -60.05
C GLU A 506 28.17 24.53 -61.01
N GLU A 507 28.77 25.67 -60.64
CA GLU A 507 29.68 26.40 -61.57
C GLU A 507 31.15 26.53 -61.14
N GLU A 508 31.61 25.78 -60.12
CA GLU A 508 33.06 25.76 -59.79
C GLU A 508 33.67 24.35 -59.77
N LYS A 509 33.15 23.46 -60.63
CA LYS A 509 33.83 22.24 -61.09
C LYS A 509 33.45 21.89 -62.53
N VAL A 510 33.97 22.66 -63.49
CA VAL A 510 34.29 22.18 -64.84
C VAL A 510 35.65 22.71 -65.22
#